data_AF-A0A9D2E5L9-F1
#
_entry.id   AF-A0A9D2E5L9-F1
#
_cell.length_a   1.000
_cell.length_b   1.000
_cell.length_c   1.000
_cell.angle_alpha   90.00
_cell.angle_beta   90.00
_cell.angle_gamma   90.00
#
_symmetry.space_group_name_H-M   'P 1'
#
loop_
_entity.id
_entity.type
_entity.pdbx_description
1 polymer ?
#
loop_
_entity_poly.entity_id
_entity_poly.type
_entity_poly.pdbx_seq_one_letter_code
_entity_poly.pdbx_strand_id
1 'polypeptide(L)'
;MLPLCGELGVSVNELLAGRRVEETEYKEQAEANMMDLVRQNQENKKRMALSVICGSVTVVAVVALVIIASYLPLPVAARLAVLALALLTAVAGIGGAAVLDAGAGWFQCPACGALFVPTMAEYVKGHHTFTRRKLTCPECGKRGMCRHRVVF
;
A
#
# COMPACT_ATOMS: atom_id res chain seq x y z
N MET A 1 37.38 -26.55 -3.81
CA MET A 1 36.82 -25.20 -4.01
C MET A 1 37.45 -24.18 -3.07
N LEU A 2 37.47 -24.39 -1.74
CA LEU A 2 38.17 -23.52 -0.77
C LEU A 2 39.70 -23.33 -0.96
N PRO A 3 40.49 -24.35 -1.34
CA PRO A 3 41.95 -24.18 -1.42
C PRO A 3 42.41 -23.31 -2.61
N LEU A 4 41.59 -23.14 -3.66
CA LEU A 4 41.92 -22.22 -4.77
C LEU A 4 41.65 -20.75 -4.41
N CYS A 5 40.68 -20.47 -3.54
CA CYS A 5 40.37 -19.11 -3.08
C CYS A 5 41.47 -18.54 -2.16
N GLY A 6 42.16 -19.41 -1.42
CA GLY A 6 43.30 -19.05 -0.58
C GLY A 6 44.55 -18.64 -1.39
N GLU A 7 44.83 -19.34 -2.50
CA GLU A 7 46.01 -19.07 -3.33
C GLU A 7 45.86 -17.82 -4.22
N LEU A 8 44.62 -17.46 -4.59
CA LEU A 8 44.32 -16.31 -5.46
C LEU A 8 43.98 -15.03 -4.68
N GLY A 9 43.75 -15.13 -3.36
CA GLY A 9 43.35 -13.99 -2.52
C GLY A 9 41.98 -13.40 -2.92
N VAL A 10 41.02 -14.25 -3.29
CA VAL A 10 39.70 -13.85 -3.81
C VAL A 10 38.60 -14.53 -2.98
N SER A 11 37.61 -13.77 -2.52
CA SER A 11 36.49 -14.29 -1.72
C SER A 11 35.45 -15.02 -2.58
N VAL A 12 34.67 -15.93 -1.98
CA VAL A 12 33.62 -16.71 -2.67
C VAL A 12 32.60 -15.79 -3.36
N ASN A 13 32.37 -14.60 -2.82
CA ASN A 13 31.47 -13.60 -3.38
C ASN A 13 32.03 -12.94 -4.66
N GLU A 14 33.35 -12.73 -4.74
CA GLU A 14 34.02 -12.24 -5.96
C GLU A 14 34.01 -13.30 -7.07
N LEU A 15 34.08 -14.59 -6.71
CA LEU A 15 34.03 -15.71 -7.65
C LEU A 15 32.65 -15.86 -8.31
N LEU A 16 31.57 -15.57 -7.58
CA LEU A 16 30.19 -15.57 -8.08
C LEU A 16 29.83 -14.29 -8.85
N ALA A 17 30.49 -13.17 -8.54
CA ALA A 17 30.25 -11.87 -9.18
C ALA A 17 31.10 -11.61 -10.44
N GLY A 18 32.15 -12.40 -10.69
CA GLY A 18 33.01 -12.27 -11.87
C GLY A 18 33.83 -10.97 -11.95
N ARG A 19 33.82 -10.14 -10.88
CA ARG A 19 34.61 -8.92 -10.71
C ARG A 19 35.05 -8.79 -9.25
N ARG A 20 36.17 -8.11 -8.99
CA ARG A 20 36.51 -7.66 -7.62
C ARG A 20 35.45 -6.67 -7.17
N VAL A 21 34.84 -6.92 -6.02
CA VAL A 21 33.88 -6.02 -5.39
C VAL A 21 34.64 -5.31 -4.29
N GLU A 22 34.92 -4.02 -4.46
CA GLU A 22 35.54 -3.22 -3.40
C GLU A 22 34.49 -3.03 -2.27
N GLU A 23 34.88 -3.20 -1.00
CA GLU A 23 33.96 -3.10 0.15
C GLU A 23 33.19 -1.77 0.20
N THR A 24 33.76 -0.72 -0.40
CA THR A 24 33.20 0.62 -0.60
C THR A 24 31.96 0.61 -1.50
N GLU A 25 32.00 -0.09 -2.63
CA GLU A 25 30.88 -0.20 -3.59
C GLU A 25 29.71 -1.00 -2.97
N TYR A 26 30.03 -2.04 -2.18
CA TYR A 26 29.02 -2.80 -1.42
C TYR A 26 28.35 -1.94 -0.32
N LYS A 27 29.14 -1.08 0.36
CA LYS A 27 28.62 -0.15 1.37
C LYS A 27 27.74 0.93 0.74
N GLU A 28 28.17 1.57 -0.34
CA GLU A 28 27.35 2.56 -1.05
C GLU A 28 26.03 1.96 -1.55
N GLN A 29 26.06 0.75 -2.10
CA GLN A 29 24.84 0.11 -2.61
C GLN A 29 23.89 -0.30 -1.47
N ALA A 30 24.41 -0.72 -0.32
CA ALA A 30 23.61 -0.99 0.87
C ALA A 30 23.02 0.29 1.48
N GLU A 31 23.80 1.38 1.53
CA GLU A 31 23.34 2.69 2.02
C GLU A 31 22.27 3.28 1.09
N ALA A 32 22.47 3.22 -0.23
CA ALA A 32 21.48 3.68 -1.21
C ALA A 32 20.15 2.92 -1.09
N ASN A 33 20.19 1.59 -1.00
CA ASN A 33 18.99 0.77 -0.80
C ASN A 33 18.30 1.10 0.53
N MET A 34 19.05 1.36 1.60
CA MET A 34 18.46 1.74 2.89
C MET A 34 17.76 3.09 2.81
N MET A 35 18.36 4.07 2.13
CA MET A 35 17.76 5.40 1.93
C MET A 35 16.47 5.33 1.09
N ASP A 36 16.43 4.50 0.05
CA ASP A 36 15.23 4.29 -0.77
C ASP A 36 14.09 3.64 0.03
N LEU A 37 14.40 2.64 0.87
CA LEU A 37 13.41 2.02 1.76
C LEU A 37 12.82 3.03 2.76
N VAL A 38 13.67 3.87 3.36
CA VAL A 38 13.22 4.93 4.29
C VAL A 38 12.33 5.94 3.57
N ARG A 39 12.71 6.37 2.36
CA ARG A 39 11.94 7.29 1.54
C ARG A 39 10.58 6.71 1.15
N GLN A 40 10.53 5.46 0.69
CA GLN A 40 9.30 4.75 0.36
C GLN A 40 8.36 4.63 1.55
N ASN A 41 8.89 4.34 2.76
CA ASN A 41 8.08 4.29 3.98
C ASN A 41 7.49 5.66 4.35
N GLN A 42 8.24 6.75 4.17
CA GLN A 42 7.72 8.10 4.43
C GLN A 42 6.61 8.49 3.44
N GLU A 43 6.78 8.20 2.15
CA GLU A 43 5.75 8.44 1.14
C GLU A 43 4.50 7.59 1.38
N ASN A 44 4.67 6.31 1.73
CA ASN A 44 3.57 5.43 2.11
C ASN A 44 2.82 5.92 3.36
N LYS A 45 3.53 6.42 4.39
CA LYS A 45 2.89 7.01 5.57
C LYS A 45 2.03 8.23 5.22
N LYS A 46 2.55 9.13 4.37
CA LYS A 46 1.79 10.30 3.91
C LYS A 46 0.57 9.88 3.10
N ARG A 47 0.70 8.93 2.18
CA ARG A 47 -0.43 8.40 1.40
C ARG A 47 -1.48 7.74 2.28
N MET A 48 -1.06 6.99 3.31
CA MET A 48 -1.98 6.36 4.28
C MET A 48 -2.74 7.42 5.06
N ALA A 49 -2.05 8.43 5.60
CA ALA A 49 -2.68 9.53 6.33
C ALA A 49 -3.67 10.29 5.44
N LEU A 50 -3.29 10.60 4.19
CA LEU A 50 -4.16 11.23 3.22
C LEU A 50 -5.39 10.39 2.89
N SER A 51 -5.25 9.06 2.80
CA SER A 51 -6.38 8.16 2.59
C SER A 51 -7.40 8.23 3.73
N VAL A 52 -6.93 8.16 4.97
CA VAL A 52 -7.78 8.25 6.17
C VAL A 52 -8.48 9.61 6.25
N ILE A 53 -7.77 10.70 5.96
CA ILE A 53 -8.36 12.04 5.93
C ILE A 53 -9.40 12.14 4.80
N CYS A 54 -9.09 11.67 3.59
CA CYS A 54 -10.02 11.69 2.46
C CYS A 54 -11.28 10.86 2.76
N GLY A 55 -11.12 9.66 3.31
CA GLY A 55 -12.23 8.79 3.72
C GLY A 55 -13.11 9.42 4.81
N SER A 56 -12.51 10.01 5.85
CA SER A 56 -13.29 10.67 6.90
C SER A 56 -14.05 11.90 6.39
N VAL A 57 -13.41 12.76 5.59
CA VAL A 57 -14.05 13.95 5.01
C VAL A 57 -15.19 13.58 4.07
N THR A 58 -15.01 12.54 3.25
CA THR A 58 -16.04 12.09 2.30
C THR A 58 -17.26 11.50 3.01
N VAL A 59 -17.07 10.72 4.08
CA VAL A 59 -18.18 10.23 4.91
C VAL A 59 -18.96 11.39 5.52
N VAL A 60 -18.28 12.38 6.11
CA VAL A 60 -18.93 13.55 6.71
C VAL A 60 -19.71 14.34 5.66
N ALA A 61 -19.14 14.57 4.48
CA ALA A 61 -19.80 15.28 3.38
C ALA A 61 -21.06 14.56 2.90
N VAL A 62 -21.00 13.23 2.69
CA VAL A 62 -22.16 12.44 2.25
C VAL A 62 -23.26 12.46 3.31
N VAL A 63 -22.92 12.30 4.59
CA VAL A 63 -23.90 12.36 5.68
C VAL A 63 -24.57 13.73 5.73
N ALA A 64 -23.81 14.82 5.61
CA ALA A 64 -24.37 16.17 5.59
C ALA A 64 -25.34 16.38 4.40
N LEU A 65 -24.98 15.93 3.19
CA LEU A 65 -25.83 16.04 2.01
C LEU A 65 -27.14 15.25 2.16
N VAL A 66 -27.09 14.05 2.75
CA VAL A 66 -28.28 13.23 3.02
C VAL A 66 -29.21 13.91 4.02
N ILE A 67 -28.66 14.50 5.10
CA ILE A 67 -29.43 15.26 6.09
C ILE A 67 -30.11 16.47 5.43
N ILE A 68 -29.40 17.21 4.59
CA ILE A 68 -29.98 18.34 3.84
C ILE A 68 -31.14 17.85 2.96
N ALA A 69 -30.97 16.75 2.25
CA ALA A 69 -32.00 16.18 1.39
C ALA A 69 -33.21 15.61 2.16
N SER A 70 -33.08 15.29 3.45
CA SER A 70 -34.16 14.74 4.27
C SER A 70 -34.94 15.79 5.06
N TYR A 71 -34.27 16.82 5.58
CA TYR A 71 -34.90 17.78 6.51
C TYR A 71 -35.30 19.11 5.88
N LEU A 72 -34.67 19.54 4.78
CA LEU A 72 -35.09 20.78 4.12
C LEU A 72 -36.30 20.53 3.19
N PRO A 73 -37.35 21.37 3.27
CA PRO A 73 -38.45 21.35 2.32
C PRO A 73 -37.98 21.91 0.97
N LEU A 74 -37.35 21.05 0.16
CA LEU A 74 -36.84 21.37 -1.17
C LEU A 74 -37.85 20.98 -2.25
N PRO A 75 -37.96 21.74 -3.37
CA PRO A 75 -38.70 21.28 -4.53
C PRO A 75 -38.08 19.98 -5.07
N VAL A 76 -38.90 19.12 -5.68
CA VAL A 76 -38.52 17.76 -6.11
C VAL A 76 -37.24 17.78 -6.96
N ALA A 77 -37.11 18.73 -7.88
CA ALA A 77 -35.94 18.87 -8.73
C ALA A 77 -34.64 19.13 -7.93
N ALA A 78 -34.68 20.03 -6.94
CA ALA A 78 -33.53 20.34 -6.09
C ALA A 78 -33.15 19.14 -5.21
N ARG A 79 -34.15 18.40 -4.69
CA ARG A 79 -33.90 17.19 -3.90
C ARG A 79 -33.20 16.11 -4.72
N LEU A 80 -33.62 15.90 -5.97
CA LEU A 80 -32.95 14.98 -6.89
C LEU A 80 -31.52 15.41 -7.21
N ALA A 81 -31.28 16.71 -7.40
CA ALA A 81 -29.94 17.24 -7.64
C ALA A 81 -29.00 17.01 -6.44
N VAL A 82 -29.47 17.22 -5.21
CA VAL A 82 -28.67 16.98 -3.99
C VAL A 82 -28.35 15.49 -3.82
N LEU A 83 -29.30 14.59 -4.08
CA LEU A 83 -29.05 13.15 -4.03
C LEU A 83 -28.05 12.68 -5.10
N ALA A 84 -28.15 13.23 -6.31
CA ALA A 84 -27.17 12.96 -7.37
C ALA A 84 -25.76 13.45 -6.97
N LEU A 85 -25.66 14.64 -6.36
CA LEU A 85 -24.38 15.15 -5.85
C LEU A 85 -23.82 14.29 -4.71
N ALA A 86 -24.67 13.79 -3.81
CA ALA A 86 -24.27 12.88 -2.74
C ALA A 86 -23.72 11.56 -3.30
N LEU A 87 -24.34 11.01 -4.35
CA LEU A 87 -23.82 9.84 -5.05
C LEU A 87 -22.48 10.11 -5.73
N LEU A 88 -22.36 11.23 -6.44
CA LEU A 88 -21.11 11.60 -7.11
C LEU A 88 -19.96 11.79 -6.12
N THR A 89 -20.20 12.48 -5.00
CA THR A 89 -19.20 12.68 -3.95
C THR A 89 -18.83 11.37 -3.26
N ALA A 90 -19.79 10.47 -3.04
CA ALA A 90 -19.50 9.13 -2.52
C ALA A 90 -18.61 8.32 -3.47
N VAL A 91 -18.94 8.28 -4.78
CA VAL A 91 -18.15 7.54 -5.77
C VAL A 91 -16.74 8.12 -5.89
N ALA A 92 -16.62 9.45 -5.99
CA ALA A 92 -15.32 10.12 -6.06
C ALA A 92 -14.48 9.89 -4.79
N GLY A 93 -15.11 9.97 -3.61
CA GLY A 93 -14.47 9.76 -2.32
C GLY A 93 -13.96 8.33 -2.13
N ILE A 94 -14.79 7.34 -2.45
CA ILE A 94 -14.40 5.92 -2.40
C ILE A 94 -13.27 5.64 -3.40
N GLY A 95 -13.35 6.20 -4.62
CA GLY A 95 -12.29 6.09 -5.62
C GLY A 95 -10.96 6.69 -5.15
N GLY A 96 -10.99 7.92 -4.64
CA GLY A 96 -9.82 8.60 -4.09
C GLY A 96 -9.19 7.85 -2.92
N ALA A 97 -10.00 7.44 -1.95
CA ALA A 97 -9.54 6.64 -0.82
C ALA A 97 -8.94 5.30 -1.26
N ALA A 98 -9.57 4.59 -2.20
CA ALA A 98 -9.03 3.34 -2.73
C ALA A 98 -7.68 3.52 -3.45
N VAL A 99 -7.51 4.62 -4.19
CA VAL A 99 -6.23 4.97 -4.85
C VAL A 99 -5.13 5.26 -3.84
N LEU A 100 -5.46 5.99 -2.77
CA LEU A 100 -4.52 6.33 -1.72
C LEU A 100 -4.16 5.11 -0.85
N ASP A 101 -5.14 4.30 -0.46
CA ASP A 101 -4.96 3.10 0.37
C ASP A 101 -4.18 1.99 -0.33
N ALA A 102 -4.46 1.71 -1.61
CA ALA A 102 -3.71 0.64 -2.28
C ALA A 102 -2.24 1.03 -2.52
N GLY A 103 -1.95 2.32 -2.54
CA GLY A 103 -0.59 2.84 -2.52
C GLY A 103 0.02 2.98 -1.12
N ALA A 104 -0.67 2.55 -0.05
CA ALA A 104 -0.28 2.85 1.32
C ALA A 104 -0.54 1.68 2.28
N GLY A 105 0.41 0.75 2.38
CA GLY A 105 0.38 -0.28 3.42
C GLY A 105 1.06 -1.58 3.02
N TRP A 106 1.73 -2.20 3.99
CA TRP A 106 2.32 -3.53 3.82
C TRP A 106 1.35 -4.58 4.35
N PHE A 107 1.12 -5.63 3.57
CA PHE A 107 0.33 -6.77 4.01
C PHE A 107 1.25 -7.93 4.36
N GLN A 108 1.02 -8.51 5.54
CA GLN A 108 1.73 -9.70 5.96
C GLN A 108 0.96 -10.96 5.58
N CYS A 109 1.61 -11.85 4.84
CA CYS A 109 1.09 -13.17 4.50
C CYS A 109 1.08 -14.08 5.75
N PRO A 110 -0.04 -14.76 6.08
CA PRO A 110 -0.08 -15.69 7.21
C PRO A 110 0.68 -17.00 6.97
N ALA A 111 0.95 -17.36 5.71
CA ALA A 111 1.59 -18.63 5.35
C ALA A 111 3.13 -18.55 5.33
N CYS A 112 3.69 -17.48 4.79
CA CYS A 112 5.15 -17.30 4.68
C CYS A 112 5.69 -16.11 5.48
N GLY A 113 4.83 -15.28 6.08
CA GLY A 113 5.25 -14.12 6.87
C GLY A 113 5.77 -12.94 6.04
N ALA A 114 5.88 -13.07 4.71
CA ALA A 114 6.37 -12.01 3.83
C ALA A 114 5.48 -10.76 3.85
N LEU A 115 6.13 -9.60 3.76
CA LEU A 115 5.50 -8.29 3.63
C LEU A 115 5.47 -7.92 2.16
N PHE A 116 4.30 -7.55 1.65
CA PHE A 116 4.14 -7.14 0.26
C PHE A 116 3.09 -6.05 0.12
N VAL A 117 3.18 -5.28 -0.97
CA VAL A 117 2.16 -4.31 -1.37
C VAL A 117 1.26 -4.98 -2.42
N PRO A 118 -0.05 -5.13 -2.16
CA PRO A 118 -0.96 -5.76 -3.10
C PRO A 118 -1.22 -4.87 -4.32
N THR A 119 -1.55 -5.49 -5.45
CA THR A 119 -1.99 -4.77 -6.63
C THR A 119 -3.39 -4.17 -6.40
N MET A 120 -3.69 -3.04 -7.04
CA MET A 120 -4.95 -2.31 -6.84
C MET A 120 -6.20 -3.11 -7.21
N ALA A 121 -6.09 -3.94 -8.26
CA ALA A 121 -7.17 -4.83 -8.68
C ALA A 121 -7.51 -5.87 -7.60
N GLU A 122 -6.51 -6.53 -7.02
CA GLU A 122 -6.73 -7.49 -5.93
C GLU A 122 -7.14 -6.80 -4.63
N TYR A 123 -6.62 -5.60 -4.38
CA TYR A 123 -7.00 -4.78 -3.24
C TYR A 123 -8.52 -4.54 -3.25
N VAL A 124 -9.07 -3.98 -4.32
CA VAL A 124 -10.51 -3.62 -4.39
C VAL A 124 -11.42 -4.84 -4.40
N LYS A 125 -11.03 -5.92 -5.08
CA LYS A 125 -11.86 -7.14 -5.26
C LYS A 125 -11.81 -8.09 -4.06
N GLY A 126 -10.87 -7.90 -3.15
CA GLY A 126 -10.66 -8.77 -1.99
C GLY A 126 -11.75 -8.61 -0.93
N HIS A 127 -12.29 -9.74 -0.47
CA HIS A 127 -13.13 -9.77 0.74
C HIS A 127 -12.31 -9.20 1.91
N HIS A 128 -12.86 -8.21 2.61
CA HIS A 128 -12.18 -7.49 3.67
C HIS A 128 -12.91 -7.60 5.01
N THR A 129 -12.12 -7.65 6.06
CA THR A 129 -12.53 -7.37 7.45
C THR A 129 -11.72 -6.16 7.91
N PHE A 130 -12.13 -5.54 9.03
CA PHE A 130 -11.54 -4.28 9.54
C PHE A 130 -10.00 -4.26 9.60
N THR A 131 -9.34 -5.41 9.81
CA THR A 131 -7.87 -5.52 9.93
C THR A 131 -7.21 -6.54 8.99
N ARG A 132 -7.99 -7.29 8.20
CA ARG A 132 -7.49 -8.35 7.33
C ARG A 132 -8.17 -8.36 5.98
N ARG A 133 -7.43 -8.67 4.92
CA ARG A 133 -7.95 -8.73 3.56
C ARG A 133 -7.50 -10.01 2.86
N LYS A 134 -8.40 -10.63 2.09
CA LYS A 134 -8.10 -11.86 1.34
C LYS A 134 -7.29 -11.50 0.09
N LEU A 135 -5.99 -11.81 0.09
CA LEU A 135 -5.04 -11.43 -0.96
C LEU A 135 -4.24 -12.66 -1.40
N THR A 136 -3.74 -12.64 -2.63
CA THR A 136 -2.78 -13.62 -3.15
C THR A 136 -1.37 -13.15 -2.79
N CYS A 137 -0.59 -13.96 -2.08
CA CYS A 137 0.78 -13.59 -1.75
C CYS A 137 1.69 -13.75 -2.99
N PRO A 138 2.46 -12.73 -3.41
CA PRO A 138 3.35 -12.83 -4.57
C PRO A 138 4.55 -13.76 -4.31
N GLU A 139 5.01 -13.87 -3.05
CA GLU A 139 6.14 -14.73 -2.68
C GLU A 139 5.79 -16.22 -2.66
N CYS A 140 4.62 -16.59 -2.13
CA CYS A 140 4.26 -18.00 -1.92
C CYS A 140 3.05 -18.47 -2.73
N GLY A 141 2.41 -17.59 -3.50
CA GLY A 141 1.24 -17.89 -4.34
C GLY A 141 -0.06 -18.25 -3.58
N LYS A 142 -0.01 -18.44 -2.26
CA LYS A 142 -1.17 -18.83 -1.46
C LYS A 142 -2.12 -17.64 -1.27
N ARG A 143 -3.42 -17.88 -1.47
CA ARG A 143 -4.47 -16.94 -1.06
C ARG A 143 -4.83 -17.14 0.41
N GLY A 144 -4.78 -16.05 1.17
CA GLY A 144 -5.11 -16.07 2.59
C GLY A 144 -5.61 -14.72 3.09
N MET A 145 -6.10 -14.70 4.33
CA MET A 145 -6.43 -13.45 5.02
C MET A 145 -5.14 -12.79 5.51
N CYS A 146 -4.55 -11.95 4.66
CA CYS A 146 -3.36 -11.19 4.98
C CYS A 146 -3.71 -10.06 5.96
N ARG A 147 -2.86 -9.88 6.97
CA ARG A 147 -3.01 -8.82 7.97
C ARG A 147 -2.39 -7.54 7.44
N HIS A 148 -3.09 -6.43 7.61
CA HIS A 148 -2.51 -5.12 7.36
C HIS A 148 -1.48 -4.82 8.45
N ARG A 149 -0.21 -4.60 8.09
CA ARG A 149 0.82 -4.11 9.00
C ARG A 149 1.21 -2.69 8.59
N VAL A 150 1.10 -1.78 9.55
CA VAL A 150 1.78 -0.50 9.49
C VAL A 150 3.17 -0.75 10.05
N VAL A 151 4.19 -0.75 9.19
CA VAL A 151 5.58 -0.80 9.65
C VAL A 151 5.90 0.62 10.13
N PHE A 152 6.04 0.78 11.45
CA PHE A 152 6.33 2.06 12.08
C PHE A 152 7.81 2.41 11.96
#